data_AF-A0A1F8S6G6-F1
#
_entry.id   AF-A0A1F8S6G6-F1
#
_cell.length_a   1.000
_cell.length_b   1.000
_cell.length_c   1.000
_cell.angle_alpha   90.00
_cell.angle_beta   90.00
_cell.angle_gamma   90.00
#
_symmetry.space_group_name_H-M   'P 1'
#
loop_
_entity.id
_entity.type
_entity.pdbx_description
1 polymer ?
#
loop_
_entity_poly.entity_id
_entity_poly.type
_entity_poly.pdbx_seq_one_letter_code
_entity_poly.pdbx_strand_id
1 'polypeptide(L)'
;MIFFEGTHRRQLDGSPLASENCTPTSGANGLRASSGGRLDKSGGELRALIPKDKETDPKTPGWSLGDLKRAMDGLKVPYKNKPGTWADVEATLRSGLFVVLQGDSDQFPGGTCSANFKGDHCVGLHPGDLGDGTWLLADPLCPSRRREKREVLKAYAEKFAKGKKLTFGVFTTPVPQEDDMKITAIKGEDWTPGPKDAPARRPFRSRPERTNEAIVGHIEVGQIVRTIAEVEAGGERWRLTEIGGQSVYLLRSDFDPLFQGGDPAVDKKLSDYIARTGG
;
A
#
# COMPACT_ATOMS: atom_id res chain seq x y z
N MET A 1 -9.81 -19.02 5.40
CA MET A 1 -9.39 -17.84 4.60
C MET A 1 -8.98 -16.79 5.62
N ILE A 2 -7.68 -16.50 5.75
CA ILE A 2 -7.20 -15.51 6.72
C ILE A 2 -7.45 -14.13 6.12
N PHE A 3 -8.41 -13.40 6.68
CA PHE A 3 -8.70 -12.01 6.33
C PHE A 3 -7.82 -11.10 7.19
N PHE A 4 -7.09 -10.18 6.57
CA PHE A 4 -6.34 -9.13 7.29
C PHE A 4 -7.18 -7.84 7.24
N GLU A 5 -7.67 -7.37 8.40
CA GLU A 5 -8.48 -6.15 8.50
C GLU A 5 -7.63 -4.87 8.45
N GLY A 6 -8.19 -3.81 7.83
CA GLY A 6 -7.85 -2.41 8.17
C GLY A 6 -6.93 -1.61 7.25
N THR A 7 -6.73 -1.99 5.97
CA THR A 7 -5.61 -1.42 5.17
C THR A 7 -5.66 -1.65 3.67
N HIS A 8 -6.45 -2.65 3.25
CA HIS A 8 -6.97 -2.77 1.91
C HIS A 8 -8.00 -1.66 1.65
N ARG A 9 -7.85 -0.94 0.53
CA ARG A 9 -8.86 0.03 0.08
C ARG A 9 -9.94 -0.69 -0.73
N ARG A 10 -11.20 -0.48 -0.33
CA ARG A 10 -12.40 -0.97 -1.02
C ARG A 10 -12.94 0.12 -1.92
N GLN A 11 -13.56 -0.25 -3.04
CA GLN A 11 -14.24 0.73 -3.90
C GLN A 11 -15.53 1.24 -3.27
N LEU A 12 -16.19 0.40 -2.46
CA LEU A 12 -17.38 0.75 -1.69
C LEU A 12 -16.99 1.59 -0.45
N ASP A 13 -16.46 2.78 -0.70
CA ASP A 13 -15.92 3.71 0.31
C ASP A 13 -16.87 4.85 0.70
N GLY A 14 -18.12 4.80 0.21
CA GLY A 14 -19.14 5.82 0.47
C GLY A 14 -19.07 7.05 -0.44
N SER A 15 -18.10 7.12 -1.35
CA SER A 15 -18.04 8.21 -2.34
C SER A 15 -19.14 8.09 -3.41
N PRO A 16 -19.53 9.18 -4.09
CA PRO A 16 -20.63 9.17 -5.07
C PRO A 16 -20.45 8.18 -6.23
N LEU A 17 -19.21 7.81 -6.57
CA LEU A 17 -18.87 6.88 -7.66
C LEU A 17 -18.27 5.56 -7.14
N ALA A 18 -18.57 5.20 -5.89
CA ALA A 18 -18.02 4.02 -5.23
C ALA A 18 -18.19 2.68 -6.01
N SER A 19 -19.29 2.52 -6.75
CA SER A 19 -19.52 1.34 -7.60
C SER A 19 -18.65 1.27 -8.86
N GLU A 20 -18.01 2.39 -9.24
CA GLU A 20 -17.21 2.55 -10.44
C GLU A 20 -15.71 2.70 -10.11
N ASN A 21 -15.33 2.63 -8.83
CA ASN A 21 -13.99 3.00 -8.37
C ASN A 21 -12.94 1.87 -8.43
N CYS A 22 -13.11 0.80 -9.20
CA CYS A 22 -12.16 -0.33 -9.21
C CYS A 22 -10.72 0.11 -9.54
N THR A 23 -10.53 0.93 -10.57
CA THR A 23 -9.21 1.44 -10.98
C THR A 23 -8.65 2.51 -10.01
N PRO A 24 -9.41 3.55 -9.61
CA PRO A 24 -8.97 4.49 -8.57
C PRO A 24 -8.56 3.78 -7.28
N THR A 25 -9.35 2.81 -6.83
CA THR A 25 -9.09 2.08 -5.58
C THR A 25 -7.88 1.16 -5.69
N SER A 26 -7.68 0.49 -6.83
CA SER A 26 -6.46 -0.29 -7.08
C SER A 26 -5.22 0.61 -7.12
N GLY A 27 -5.36 1.81 -7.69
CA GLY A 27 -4.37 2.88 -7.61
C GLY A 27 -4.09 3.32 -6.17
N ALA A 28 -5.11 3.50 -5.34
CA ALA A 28 -4.98 3.86 -3.93
C ALA A 28 -4.21 2.80 -3.13
N ASN A 29 -4.52 1.53 -3.36
CA ASN A 29 -3.78 0.41 -2.76
C ASN A 29 -2.29 0.45 -3.15
N GLY A 30 -1.98 0.70 -4.44
CA GLY A 30 -0.59 0.80 -4.90
C GLY A 30 0.15 2.05 -4.43
N LEU A 31 -0.54 3.19 -4.34
CA LEU A 31 -0.03 4.45 -3.78
C LEU A 31 0.40 4.25 -2.33
N ARG A 32 -0.47 3.60 -1.55
CA ARG A 32 -0.20 3.28 -0.16
C ARG A 32 0.95 2.29 -0.02
N ALA A 33 0.95 1.21 -0.79
CA ALA A 33 2.00 0.18 -0.72
C ALA A 33 3.38 0.76 -1.11
N SER A 34 3.48 1.42 -2.25
CA SER A 34 4.74 1.98 -2.76
C SER A 34 5.28 3.16 -1.94
N SER A 35 4.43 3.85 -1.18
CA SER A 35 4.84 4.91 -0.25
C SER A 35 5.13 4.40 1.16
N GLY A 36 5.04 3.09 1.40
CA GLY A 36 5.14 2.50 2.73
C GLY A 36 4.06 3.01 3.70
N GLY A 37 2.92 3.47 3.19
CA GLY A 37 1.80 4.01 3.96
C GLY A 37 1.83 5.53 4.20
N ARG A 38 2.84 6.27 3.70
CA ARG A 38 2.89 7.73 3.87
C ARG A 38 1.82 8.47 3.07
N LEU A 39 1.47 7.95 1.89
CA LEU A 39 0.41 8.49 1.06
C LEU A 39 -0.79 7.56 1.14
N ASP A 40 -1.84 8.03 1.81
CA ASP A 40 -3.00 7.20 2.10
C ASP A 40 -4.28 7.89 1.67
N LYS A 41 -4.88 7.39 0.58
CA LYS A 41 -6.11 7.92 -0.03
C LYS A 41 -7.12 6.80 -0.22
N SER A 42 -8.40 7.13 -0.24
CA SER A 42 -9.47 6.25 -0.71
C SER A 42 -9.56 6.22 -2.24
N GLY A 43 -10.37 5.31 -2.78
CA GLY A 43 -10.68 5.29 -4.21
C GLY A 43 -11.40 6.56 -4.65
N GLY A 44 -12.36 7.04 -3.85
CA GLY A 44 -13.10 8.28 -4.09
C GLY A 44 -12.23 9.52 -4.02
N GLU A 45 -11.30 9.60 -3.07
CA GLU A 45 -10.35 10.72 -2.97
C GLU A 45 -9.40 10.76 -4.17
N LEU A 46 -8.95 9.60 -4.67
CA LEU A 46 -8.21 9.57 -5.93
C LEU A 46 -9.10 9.95 -7.11
N ARG A 47 -10.31 9.39 -7.20
CA ARG A 47 -11.27 9.69 -8.29
C ARG A 47 -11.55 11.18 -8.41
N ALA A 48 -11.68 11.88 -7.28
CA ALA A 48 -11.93 13.32 -7.23
C ALA A 48 -10.81 14.19 -7.84
N LEU A 49 -9.61 13.65 -8.06
CA LEU A 49 -8.50 14.39 -8.67
C LEU A 49 -8.70 14.68 -10.17
N ILE A 50 -9.59 13.93 -10.83
CA ILE A 50 -9.95 14.16 -12.23
C ILE A 50 -11.46 14.36 -12.28
N PRO A 51 -11.93 15.58 -12.57
CA PRO A 51 -13.36 15.83 -12.76
C PRO A 51 -13.95 14.88 -13.81
N LYS A 52 -15.20 14.44 -13.61
CA LYS A 52 -15.82 13.42 -14.46
C LYS A 52 -15.81 13.83 -15.94
N ASP A 53 -16.06 15.09 -16.27
CA ASP A 53 -16.01 15.60 -17.65
C ASP A 53 -14.59 15.62 -18.28
N LYS A 54 -13.54 15.35 -17.50
CA LYS A 54 -12.14 15.31 -17.93
C LYS A 54 -11.57 13.90 -18.00
N GLU A 55 -12.36 12.88 -17.70
CA GLU A 55 -11.98 11.48 -17.83
C GLU A 55 -11.79 11.11 -19.31
N THR A 56 -10.94 10.12 -19.57
CA THR A 56 -10.66 9.66 -20.94
C THR A 56 -11.92 9.13 -21.62
N ASP A 57 -12.81 8.46 -20.87
CA ASP A 57 -14.13 8.07 -21.32
C ASP A 57 -15.15 8.21 -20.17
N PRO A 58 -15.81 9.37 -20.05
CA PRO A 58 -16.73 9.65 -18.94
C PRO A 58 -18.06 8.90 -19.02
N LYS A 59 -18.35 8.25 -20.17
CA LYS A 59 -19.58 7.48 -20.39
C LYS A 59 -19.42 6.02 -19.98
N THR A 60 -18.18 5.53 -19.94
CA THR A 60 -17.85 4.17 -19.50
C THR A 60 -17.55 4.20 -18.00
N PRO A 61 -18.27 3.43 -17.17
CA PRO A 61 -17.98 3.32 -15.74
C PRO A 61 -16.54 2.86 -15.49
N GLY A 62 -15.86 3.51 -14.54
CA GLY A 62 -14.47 3.20 -14.22
C GLY A 62 -13.47 4.24 -14.69
N TRP A 63 -12.18 3.89 -14.65
CA TRP A 63 -11.10 4.70 -15.21
C TRP A 63 -10.27 3.84 -16.13
N SER A 64 -9.72 4.47 -17.17
CA SER A 64 -8.59 3.90 -17.89
C SER A 64 -7.33 3.95 -17.02
N LEU A 65 -6.33 3.13 -17.35
CA LEU A 65 -4.98 3.32 -16.79
C LEU A 65 -4.39 4.71 -17.15
N GLY A 66 -4.88 5.35 -18.20
CA GLY A 66 -4.49 6.71 -18.58
C GLY A 66 -4.96 7.76 -17.56
N ASP A 67 -6.19 7.64 -17.08
CA ASP A 67 -6.73 8.51 -16.03
C ASP A 67 -5.99 8.28 -14.71
N LEU A 68 -5.72 7.02 -14.36
CA LEU A 68 -4.92 6.72 -13.18
C LEU A 68 -3.51 7.34 -13.27
N LYS A 69 -2.85 7.25 -14.44
CA LYS A 69 -1.56 7.91 -14.66
C LYS A 69 -1.65 9.42 -14.43
N ARG A 70 -2.64 10.10 -14.99
CA ARG A 70 -2.84 11.54 -14.81
C ARG A 70 -3.02 11.92 -13.34
N ALA A 71 -3.77 11.13 -12.58
CA ALA A 71 -3.93 11.34 -11.15
C ALA A 71 -2.60 11.18 -10.39
N MET A 72 -1.81 10.15 -10.71
CA MET A 72 -0.48 9.95 -10.11
C MET A 72 0.50 11.06 -10.47
N ASP A 73 0.49 11.53 -11.73
CA ASP A 73 1.32 12.67 -12.18
C ASP A 73 0.97 13.94 -11.40
N GLY A 74 -0.31 14.22 -11.18
CA GLY A 74 -0.78 15.35 -10.36
C GLY A 74 -0.31 15.27 -8.91
N LEU A 75 -0.22 14.06 -8.35
CA LEU A 75 0.33 13.80 -7.02
C LEU A 75 1.86 13.72 -6.99
N LYS A 76 2.53 13.81 -8.15
CA LYS A 76 3.98 13.62 -8.32
C LYS A 76 4.45 12.25 -7.81
N VAL A 77 3.64 11.23 -8.01
CA VAL A 77 3.92 9.84 -7.62
C VAL A 77 4.54 9.09 -8.82
N PRO A 78 5.68 8.42 -8.65
CA PRO A 78 6.30 7.63 -9.72
C PRO A 78 5.41 6.47 -10.18
N TYR A 79 4.76 6.65 -11.33
CA TYR A 79 3.84 5.67 -11.92
C TYR A 79 3.93 5.69 -13.45
N LYS A 80 3.80 4.52 -14.08
CA LYS A 80 3.74 4.40 -15.54
C LYS A 80 2.79 3.30 -16.01
N ASN A 81 2.24 3.47 -17.21
CA ASN A 81 1.57 2.41 -17.94
C ASN A 81 2.61 1.67 -18.76
N LYS A 82 2.74 0.36 -18.54
CA LYS A 82 3.71 -0.50 -19.23
C LYS A 82 2.97 -1.44 -20.18
N PRO A 83 3.14 -1.29 -21.51
CA PRO A 83 2.74 -2.33 -22.44
C PRO A 83 3.71 -3.51 -22.34
N GLY A 84 3.21 -4.74 -22.43
CA GLY A 84 4.03 -5.95 -22.30
C GLY A 84 3.22 -7.23 -22.38
N THR A 85 3.78 -8.27 -21.78
CA THR A 85 3.23 -9.62 -21.67
C THR A 85 2.94 -9.98 -20.23
N TRP A 86 2.33 -11.15 -19.99
CA TRP A 86 2.22 -11.67 -18.62
C TRP A 86 3.59 -11.88 -17.95
N ALA A 87 4.61 -12.28 -18.70
CA ALA A 87 5.97 -12.41 -18.17
C ALA A 87 6.54 -11.04 -17.70
N ASP A 88 6.14 -9.94 -18.33
CA ASP A 88 6.51 -8.59 -17.87
C ASP A 88 5.83 -8.21 -16.57
N VAL A 89 4.60 -8.67 -16.33
CA VAL A 89 3.90 -8.50 -15.04
C VAL A 89 4.65 -9.26 -13.94
N GLU A 90 5.00 -10.51 -14.20
CA GLU A 90 5.80 -11.34 -13.28
C GLU A 90 7.14 -10.71 -12.94
N ALA A 91 7.90 -10.28 -13.96
CA ALA A 91 9.18 -9.63 -13.76
C ALA A 91 9.05 -8.33 -12.95
N THR A 92 7.96 -7.58 -13.17
CA THR A 92 7.69 -6.34 -12.41
C THR A 92 7.44 -6.64 -10.94
N LEU A 93 6.60 -7.63 -10.62
CA LEU A 93 6.34 -8.04 -9.23
C LEU A 93 7.59 -8.60 -8.55
N ARG A 94 8.37 -9.44 -9.25
CA ARG A 94 9.64 -9.97 -8.72
C ARG A 94 10.69 -8.89 -8.46
N SER A 95 10.57 -7.73 -9.10
CA SER A 95 11.42 -6.55 -8.85
C SER A 95 10.92 -5.68 -7.69
N GLY A 96 9.98 -6.18 -6.88
CA GLY A 96 9.45 -5.44 -5.73
C GLY A 96 8.44 -4.34 -6.09
N LEU A 97 7.95 -4.27 -7.33
CA LEU A 97 7.06 -3.19 -7.77
C LEU A 97 5.59 -3.58 -7.69
N PHE A 98 4.74 -2.66 -7.23
CA PHE A 98 3.28 -2.85 -7.20
C PHE A 98 2.68 -2.70 -8.61
N VAL A 99 1.81 -3.63 -8.98
CA VAL A 99 1.12 -3.63 -10.29
C VAL A 99 -0.37 -3.33 -10.13
N VAL A 100 -0.90 -2.48 -11.00
CA VAL A 100 -2.34 -2.28 -11.18
C VAL A 100 -2.76 -2.97 -12.47
N LEU A 101 -3.66 -3.94 -12.36
CA LEU A 101 -4.04 -4.85 -13.44
C LEU A 101 -5.52 -4.69 -13.77
N GLN A 102 -5.83 -4.40 -15.03
CA GLN A 102 -7.20 -4.46 -15.55
C GLN A 102 -7.44 -5.82 -16.19
N GLY A 103 -8.66 -6.34 -16.05
CA GLY A 103 -9.02 -7.68 -16.50
C GLY A 103 -10.53 -7.91 -16.49
N ASP A 104 -10.96 -9.07 -16.97
CA ASP A 104 -12.38 -9.45 -17.01
C ASP A 104 -12.75 -10.29 -15.78
N SER A 105 -13.69 -9.80 -14.96
CA SER A 105 -14.00 -10.39 -13.64
C SER A 105 -14.54 -11.81 -13.70
N ASP A 106 -15.09 -12.25 -14.83
CA ASP A 106 -15.68 -13.58 -14.97
C ASP A 106 -14.64 -14.72 -14.95
N GLN A 107 -13.35 -14.38 -14.93
CA GLN A 107 -12.26 -15.32 -14.71
C GLN A 107 -12.08 -15.68 -13.23
N PHE A 108 -12.62 -14.90 -12.29
CA PHE A 108 -12.53 -15.23 -10.88
C PHE A 108 -13.47 -16.39 -10.52
N PRO A 109 -13.01 -17.34 -9.69
CA PRO A 109 -13.82 -18.48 -9.30
C PRO A 109 -15.03 -18.05 -8.45
N GLY A 110 -16.07 -18.89 -8.51
CA GLY A 110 -17.26 -18.75 -7.66
C GLY A 110 -16.92 -18.70 -6.17
N GLY A 111 -17.67 -17.90 -5.41
CA GLY A 111 -17.47 -17.73 -3.96
C GLY A 111 -16.44 -16.67 -3.57
N THR A 112 -15.82 -15.98 -4.52
CA THR A 112 -15.01 -14.79 -4.26
C THR A 112 -15.86 -13.52 -4.17
N CYS A 113 -15.34 -12.45 -3.55
CA CYS A 113 -16.01 -11.14 -3.51
C CYS A 113 -16.30 -10.56 -4.92
N SER A 114 -15.56 -11.02 -5.93
CA SER A 114 -15.65 -10.57 -7.32
C SER A 114 -16.48 -11.50 -8.19
N ALA A 115 -16.90 -12.67 -7.68
CA ALA A 115 -17.66 -13.66 -8.44
C ALA A 115 -19.00 -13.14 -8.96
N ASN A 116 -19.60 -12.17 -8.27
CA ASN A 116 -20.88 -11.56 -8.66
C ASN A 116 -20.72 -10.29 -9.50
N PHE A 117 -19.49 -9.78 -9.66
CA PHE A 117 -19.23 -8.63 -10.51
C PHE A 117 -19.20 -9.09 -11.97
N LYS A 118 -19.89 -8.35 -12.84
CA LYS A 118 -19.99 -8.66 -14.26
C LYS A 118 -19.32 -7.55 -15.07
N GLY A 119 -18.23 -7.90 -15.74
CA GLY A 119 -17.57 -7.05 -16.73
C GLY A 119 -16.11 -6.73 -16.37
N ASP A 120 -15.60 -5.68 -17.01
CA ASP A 120 -14.22 -5.26 -16.84
C ASP A 120 -14.00 -4.70 -15.42
N HIS A 121 -12.94 -5.17 -14.79
CA HIS A 121 -12.57 -4.87 -13.40
C HIS A 121 -11.12 -4.42 -13.33
N CYS A 122 -10.71 -3.92 -12.17
CA CYS A 122 -9.32 -3.61 -11.88
C CYS A 122 -8.93 -4.03 -10.48
N VAL A 123 -7.75 -4.63 -10.35
CA VAL A 123 -7.19 -5.14 -9.10
C VAL A 123 -5.73 -4.69 -8.93
N GLY A 124 -5.27 -4.63 -7.68
CA GLY A 124 -3.85 -4.43 -7.36
C GLY A 124 -3.13 -5.74 -7.07
N LEU A 125 -1.91 -5.91 -7.59
CA LEU A 125 -1.02 -7.02 -7.27
C LEU A 125 0.16 -6.51 -6.44
N HIS A 126 0.28 -7.06 -5.24
CA HIS A 126 1.36 -6.75 -4.33
C HIS A 126 2.56 -7.67 -4.60
N PRO A 127 3.81 -7.15 -4.60
CA PRO A 127 5.01 -7.94 -4.89
C PRO A 127 5.43 -8.86 -3.73
N GLY A 128 4.84 -8.68 -2.54
CA GLY A 128 5.14 -9.49 -1.37
C GLY A 128 4.62 -10.93 -1.50
N ASP A 129 5.51 -11.89 -1.25
CA ASP A 129 5.24 -13.33 -1.09
C ASP A 129 4.69 -14.04 -2.35
N LEU A 130 5.53 -14.09 -3.41
CA LEU A 130 5.23 -14.71 -4.71
C LEU A 130 5.56 -16.22 -4.77
N GLY A 131 5.86 -16.87 -3.64
CA GLY A 131 6.56 -18.16 -3.60
C GLY A 131 5.72 -19.43 -3.83
N ASP A 132 4.41 -19.39 -3.57
CA ASP A 132 3.56 -20.59 -3.50
C ASP A 132 2.62 -20.78 -4.70
N GLY A 133 2.81 -20.00 -5.78
CA GLY A 133 1.92 -19.99 -6.95
C GLY A 133 0.61 -19.22 -6.73
N THR A 134 0.43 -18.62 -5.56
CA THR A 134 -0.65 -17.67 -5.28
C THR A 134 -0.07 -16.29 -4.96
N TRP A 135 -0.74 -15.25 -5.42
CA TRP A 135 -0.24 -13.88 -5.29
C TRP A 135 -1.19 -13.05 -4.44
N LEU A 136 -0.60 -12.10 -3.71
CA LEU A 136 -1.36 -11.20 -2.86
C LEU A 136 -2.09 -10.15 -3.70
N LEU A 137 -3.40 -10.29 -3.74
CA LEU A 137 -4.34 -9.49 -4.52
C LEU A 137 -5.05 -8.48 -3.62
N ALA A 138 -4.91 -7.19 -3.95
CA ALA A 138 -5.73 -6.11 -3.44
C ALA A 138 -6.92 -5.88 -4.37
N ASP A 139 -7.95 -6.74 -4.23
CA ASP A 139 -9.17 -6.69 -5.02
C ASP A 139 -10.18 -5.71 -4.40
N PRO A 140 -10.48 -4.55 -5.01
CA PRO A 140 -11.24 -3.48 -4.36
C PRO A 140 -12.70 -3.84 -4.05
N LEU A 141 -13.21 -4.97 -4.53
CA LEU A 141 -14.54 -5.49 -4.15
C LEU A 141 -14.52 -6.27 -2.82
N CYS A 142 -13.35 -6.78 -2.43
CA CYS A 142 -13.19 -7.55 -1.20
C CYS A 142 -13.11 -6.64 0.04
N PRO A 143 -13.44 -7.15 1.23
CA PRO A 143 -13.20 -6.44 2.48
C PRO A 143 -11.71 -6.37 2.86
N SER A 144 -10.91 -7.33 2.40
CA SER A 144 -9.48 -7.47 2.69
C SER A 144 -8.72 -7.92 1.45
N ARG A 145 -7.38 -7.82 1.49
CA ARG A 145 -6.53 -8.51 0.51
C ARG A 145 -6.81 -10.02 0.57
N ARG A 146 -6.68 -10.68 -0.57
CA ARG A 146 -6.80 -12.15 -0.68
C ARG A 146 -5.65 -12.71 -1.49
N ARG A 147 -5.44 -14.01 -1.40
CA ARG A 147 -4.59 -14.74 -2.34
C ARG A 147 -5.40 -15.18 -3.54
N GLU A 148 -4.79 -15.14 -4.71
CA GLU A 148 -5.34 -15.69 -5.94
C GLU A 148 -4.27 -16.46 -6.70
N LYS A 149 -4.67 -17.55 -7.37
CA LYS A 149 -3.78 -18.33 -8.21
C LYS A 149 -3.25 -17.47 -9.36
N ARG A 150 -1.96 -17.59 -9.62
CA ARG A 150 -1.29 -16.95 -10.75
C ARG A 150 -2.04 -17.18 -12.07
N GLU A 151 -2.50 -18.40 -12.32
CA GLU A 151 -3.15 -18.79 -13.57
C GLU A 151 -4.50 -18.07 -13.76
N VAL A 152 -5.22 -17.81 -12.68
CA VAL A 152 -6.47 -17.04 -12.70
C VAL A 152 -6.20 -15.58 -13.05
N LEU A 153 -5.17 -14.97 -12.43
CA LEU A 153 -4.78 -13.59 -12.71
C LEU A 153 -4.25 -13.40 -14.15
N LYS A 154 -3.57 -14.42 -14.68
CA LYS A 154 -3.13 -14.45 -16.08
C LYS A 154 -4.33 -14.46 -17.02
N ALA A 155 -5.26 -15.40 -16.83
CA ALA A 155 -6.47 -15.51 -17.65
C ALA A 155 -7.32 -14.23 -17.58
N TYR A 156 -7.47 -13.67 -16.38
CA TYR A 156 -8.13 -12.39 -16.11
C TYR A 156 -7.60 -11.25 -16.98
N ALA A 157 -6.27 -11.07 -17.04
CA ALA A 157 -5.67 -9.99 -17.81
C ALA A 157 -5.62 -10.26 -19.33
N GLU A 158 -5.32 -11.50 -19.73
CA GLU A 158 -5.25 -11.88 -21.14
C GLU A 158 -6.62 -11.80 -21.83
N LYS A 159 -7.69 -12.17 -21.12
CA LYS A 159 -9.06 -12.04 -21.63
C LYS A 159 -9.42 -10.59 -21.92
N PHE A 160 -9.13 -9.67 -21.00
CA PHE A 160 -9.36 -8.24 -21.21
C PHE A 160 -8.54 -7.66 -22.36
N ALA A 161 -7.29 -8.11 -22.51
CA ALA A 161 -6.42 -7.70 -23.60
C ALA A 161 -6.96 -8.14 -24.99
N LYS A 162 -7.83 -9.17 -25.07
CA LYS A 162 -8.49 -9.65 -26.30
C LYS A 162 -7.50 -9.84 -27.48
N GLY A 163 -6.34 -10.44 -27.20
CA GLY A 163 -5.28 -10.69 -28.19
C GLY A 163 -4.41 -9.47 -28.55
N LYS A 164 -4.63 -8.31 -27.91
CA LYS A 164 -3.74 -7.14 -27.99
C LYS A 164 -2.61 -7.25 -26.96
N LYS A 165 -1.60 -6.38 -27.07
CA LYS A 165 -0.59 -6.25 -26.02
C LYS A 165 -1.25 -5.88 -24.69
N LEU A 166 -0.94 -6.66 -23.65
CA LEU A 166 -1.37 -6.37 -22.29
C LEU A 166 -0.75 -5.04 -21.86
N THR A 167 -1.53 -4.17 -21.23
CA THR A 167 -1.03 -2.93 -20.63
C THR A 167 -1.43 -2.92 -19.17
N PHE A 168 -0.48 -2.61 -18.29
CA PHE A 168 -0.68 -2.59 -16.85
C PHE A 168 -0.04 -1.36 -16.22
N GLY A 169 -0.59 -0.93 -15.09
CA GLY A 169 -0.04 0.15 -14.29
C GLY A 169 1.09 -0.35 -13.39
N VAL A 170 2.13 0.46 -13.21
CA VAL A 170 3.28 0.13 -12.36
C VAL A 170 3.63 1.34 -11.50
N PHE A 171 3.64 1.15 -10.18
CA PHE A 171 4.32 2.07 -9.28
C PHE A 171 5.82 1.79 -9.36
N THR A 172 6.61 2.78 -9.78
CA THR A 172 8.04 2.57 -10.06
C THR A 172 8.94 2.75 -8.84
N THR A 173 8.35 3.08 -7.70
CA THR A 173 9.00 2.98 -6.39
C THR A 173 8.75 1.56 -5.86
N PRO A 174 9.81 0.80 -5.50
CA PRO A 174 9.66 -0.48 -4.84
C PRO A 174 8.81 -0.38 -3.58
N VAL A 175 7.93 -1.37 -3.38
CA VAL A 175 7.23 -1.55 -2.11
C VAL A 175 8.29 -1.92 -1.08
N PRO A 176 8.45 -1.17 0.02
CA PRO A 176 9.49 -1.44 1.01
C PRO A 176 9.45 -2.91 1.47
N GLN A 177 10.53 -3.66 1.24
CA GLN A 177 10.70 -5.03 1.73
C GLN A 177 11.76 -5.09 2.84
N GLU A 178 11.78 -6.17 3.61
CA GLU A 178 12.83 -6.47 4.59
C GLU A 178 14.22 -6.59 3.93
N ASP A 179 14.30 -7.12 2.72
CA ASP A 179 15.57 -7.33 2.02
C ASP A 179 16.24 -6.01 1.55
N ASP A 180 15.49 -4.90 1.49
CA ASP A 180 15.99 -3.57 1.14
C ASP A 180 16.49 -2.78 2.35
N MET A 181 16.52 -3.41 3.53
CA MET A 181 16.91 -2.76 4.78
C MET A 181 18.41 -2.45 4.83
N LYS A 182 18.73 -1.18 5.09
CA LYS A 182 20.09 -0.77 5.43
C LYS A 182 20.23 -0.65 6.94
N ILE A 183 21.11 -1.44 7.55
CA ILE A 183 21.51 -1.24 8.94
C ILE A 183 22.28 0.09 9.03
N THR A 184 21.76 1.01 9.84
CA THR A 184 22.34 2.35 10.06
C THR A 184 23.12 2.43 11.36
N ALA A 185 22.76 1.62 12.36
CA ALA A 185 23.51 1.46 13.60
C ALA A 185 23.18 0.13 14.28
N ILE A 186 24.17 -0.49 14.94
CA ILE A 186 23.93 -1.61 15.86
C ILE A 186 23.77 -1.00 17.27
N LYS A 187 22.75 -1.45 18.01
CA LYS A 187 22.40 -0.91 19.33
C LYS A 187 22.63 -1.92 20.44
N GLY A 188 22.00 -3.09 20.35
CA GLY A 188 22.07 -4.11 21.39
C GLY A 188 21.62 -3.59 22.77
N GLU A 189 20.54 -2.80 22.81
CA GLU A 189 20.06 -2.13 24.01
C GLU A 189 18.71 -2.68 24.49
N ASP A 190 18.59 -2.91 25.80
CA ASP A 190 17.32 -3.26 26.45
C ASP A 190 16.73 -2.00 27.09
N TRP A 191 15.43 -1.79 26.91
CA TRP A 191 14.72 -0.67 27.52
C TRP A 191 13.31 -1.06 27.92
N THR A 192 12.77 -0.32 28.88
CA THR A 192 11.42 -0.54 29.42
C THR A 192 10.56 0.69 29.13
N PRO A 193 9.48 0.58 28.35
CA PRO A 193 8.53 1.65 28.08
C PRO A 193 7.90 2.14 29.39
N GLY A 194 8.00 3.44 29.64
CA GLY A 194 7.42 4.07 30.82
C GLY A 194 5.99 4.57 30.58
N PRO A 195 5.32 5.14 31.60
CA PRO A 195 3.98 5.70 31.46
C PRO A 195 3.89 6.86 30.45
N LYS A 196 4.99 7.57 30.17
CA LYS A 196 5.04 8.62 29.13
C LYS A 196 5.12 8.06 27.72
N ASP A 197 5.54 6.81 27.58
CA ASP A 197 5.44 6.02 26.35
C ASP A 197 4.04 5.39 26.20
N ALA A 198 3.18 5.63 27.19
CA ALA A 198 1.83 5.11 27.31
C ALA A 198 0.82 6.26 27.31
N PRO A 199 0.27 6.57 26.15
CA PRO A 199 -1.19 6.59 26.15
C PRO A 199 -1.66 6.06 24.80
N ALA A 200 -1.75 4.75 24.68
CA ALA A 200 -2.26 4.02 23.50
C ALA A 200 -1.37 4.07 22.23
N ARG A 201 -0.96 2.87 21.79
CA ARG A 201 -0.62 2.52 20.39
C ARG A 201 0.75 2.94 19.84
N ARG A 202 1.87 2.44 20.38
CA ARG A 202 3.12 2.30 19.59
C ARG A 202 3.15 0.92 18.93
N PRO A 203 2.69 0.80 17.67
CA PRO A 203 2.62 -0.49 17.02
C PRO A 203 4.02 -1.00 16.67
N PHE A 204 4.27 -2.26 16.99
CA PHE A 204 5.37 -3.00 16.39
C PHE A 204 4.86 -3.82 15.23
N ARG A 205 5.70 -3.94 14.21
CA ARG A 205 5.32 -4.48 12.92
C ARG A 205 6.17 -5.69 12.57
N SER A 206 5.60 -6.62 11.80
CA SER A 206 6.30 -7.77 11.25
C SER A 206 7.22 -7.40 10.09
N ARG A 207 7.08 -6.20 9.50
CA ARG A 207 7.87 -5.68 8.37
C ARG A 207 8.03 -4.15 8.50
N PRO A 208 9.07 -3.53 7.90
CA PRO A 208 9.31 -2.09 7.95
C PRO A 208 8.38 -1.31 6.99
N GLU A 209 7.06 -1.42 7.21
CA GLU A 209 6.02 -0.74 6.44
C GLU A 209 5.04 -0.03 7.40
N ARG A 210 4.59 1.21 7.13
CA ARG A 210 3.66 1.92 8.05
C ARG A 210 2.22 1.38 8.02
N THR A 211 2.01 0.23 7.40
CA THR A 211 0.69 -0.33 7.13
C THR A 211 0.11 -1.02 8.36
N ASN A 212 -1.24 -1.10 8.49
CA ASN A 212 -1.86 -1.83 9.60
C ASN A 212 -1.67 -3.35 9.44
N GLU A 213 -1.44 -3.86 8.22
CA GLU A 213 -1.17 -5.30 8.00
C GLU A 213 0.16 -5.70 8.64
N ALA A 214 1.12 -4.77 8.62
CA ALA A 214 2.40 -5.02 9.24
C ALA A 214 2.25 -5.03 10.77
N ILE A 215 1.27 -4.33 11.36
CA ILE A 215 1.09 -4.25 12.81
C ILE A 215 0.72 -5.63 13.37
N VAL A 216 1.59 -6.17 14.22
CA VAL A 216 1.38 -7.47 14.89
C VAL A 216 1.18 -7.31 16.40
N GLY A 217 1.28 -6.09 16.92
CA GLY A 217 0.96 -5.79 18.30
C GLY A 217 1.33 -4.37 18.67
N HIS A 218 1.19 -4.07 19.96
CA HIS A 218 1.56 -2.79 20.54
C HIS A 218 2.44 -3.03 21.75
N ILE A 219 3.40 -2.14 21.94
CA ILE A 219 4.25 -2.18 23.13
C ILE A 219 3.41 -1.90 24.38
N GLU A 220 3.64 -2.68 25.43
CA GLU A 220 3.01 -2.51 26.74
C GLU A 220 3.93 -1.80 27.74
N VAL A 221 3.33 -1.09 28.69
CA VAL A 221 4.07 -0.44 29.78
C VAL A 221 4.74 -1.51 30.63
N GLY A 222 6.03 -1.32 30.94
CA GLY A 222 6.78 -2.28 31.74
C GLY A 222 7.31 -3.50 30.96
N GLN A 223 6.97 -3.64 29.68
CA GLN A 223 7.51 -4.70 28.83
C GLN A 223 9.01 -4.49 28.59
N ILE A 224 9.84 -5.53 28.68
CA ILE A 224 11.24 -5.41 28.26
C ILE A 224 11.29 -5.49 26.73
N VAL A 225 11.90 -4.48 26.11
CA VAL A 225 12.03 -4.37 24.67
C VAL A 225 13.52 -4.31 24.32
N ARG A 226 13.99 -5.24 23.48
CA ARG A 226 15.39 -5.33 23.07
C ARG A 226 15.58 -4.77 21.66
N THR A 227 16.14 -3.58 21.53
CA THR A 227 16.48 -3.01 20.23
C THR A 227 17.85 -3.52 19.78
N ILE A 228 17.85 -4.28 18.68
CA ILE A 228 19.05 -4.90 18.11
C ILE A 228 19.81 -3.87 17.26
N ALA A 229 19.08 -3.17 16.39
CA ALA A 229 19.66 -2.27 15.41
C ALA A 229 18.69 -1.15 15.00
N GLU A 230 19.24 -0.11 14.38
CA GLU A 230 18.51 0.89 13.63
C GLU A 230 18.64 0.57 12.14
N VAL A 231 17.53 0.55 11.42
CA VAL A 231 17.49 0.23 9.98
C VAL A 231 16.74 1.31 9.21
N GLU A 232 17.14 1.53 7.96
CA GLU A 232 16.44 2.38 7.02
C GLU A 232 15.78 1.51 5.95
N ALA A 233 14.47 1.69 5.77
CA ALA A 233 13.69 1.03 4.73
C ALA A 233 12.48 1.88 4.36
N GLY A 234 12.15 1.94 3.07
CA GLY A 234 11.02 2.73 2.57
C GLY A 234 11.14 4.24 2.79
N GLY A 235 12.37 4.76 2.93
CA GLY A 235 12.62 6.17 3.25
C GLY A 235 12.33 6.54 4.71
N GLU A 236 12.13 5.55 5.58
CA GLU A 236 11.83 5.72 6.99
C GLU A 236 12.91 5.03 7.85
N ARG A 237 13.05 5.50 9.09
CA ARG A 237 13.96 4.91 10.09
C ARG A 237 13.19 4.05 11.06
N TRP A 238 13.69 2.85 11.29
CA TRP A 238 13.07 1.83 12.12
C TRP A 238 14.06 1.32 13.17
N ARG A 239 13.54 0.88 14.31
CA ARG A 239 14.25 0.05 15.27
C ARG A 239 13.88 -1.40 15.00
N LEU A 240 14.87 -2.19 14.58
CA LEU A 240 14.77 -3.65 14.54
C LEU A 240 14.93 -4.15 15.97
N THR A 241 13.89 -4.83 16.46
CA THR A 241 13.70 -5.10 17.88
C THR A 241 13.25 -6.54 18.06
N GLU A 242 13.65 -7.18 19.17
CA GLU A 242 13.13 -8.48 19.57
C GLU A 242 12.06 -8.30 20.65
N ILE A 243 10.88 -8.88 20.43
CA ILE A 243 9.78 -8.93 21.38
C ILE A 243 9.23 -10.35 21.40
N GLY A 244 9.21 -10.99 22.58
CA GLY A 244 8.71 -12.37 22.71
C GLY A 244 9.46 -13.39 21.85
N GLY A 245 10.75 -13.16 21.56
CA GLY A 245 11.57 -13.98 20.67
C GLY A 245 11.31 -13.78 19.17
N GLN A 246 10.52 -12.77 18.77
CA GLN A 246 10.27 -12.41 17.38
C GLN A 246 10.92 -11.08 17.02
N SER A 247 11.54 -11.03 15.84
CA SER A 247 12.02 -9.79 15.23
C SER A 247 10.84 -8.95 14.73
N VAL A 248 10.79 -7.71 15.17
CA VAL A 248 9.74 -6.74 14.85
C VAL A 248 10.34 -5.36 14.59
N TYR A 249 9.57 -4.50 13.92
CA TYR A 249 9.97 -3.17 13.51
C TYR A 249 9.16 -2.11 14.22
N LEU A 250 9.89 -1.15 14.78
CA LEU A 250 9.36 -0.02 15.52
C LEU A 250 9.74 1.26 14.76
N LEU A 251 8.76 1.94 14.19
CA LEU A 251 9.01 3.15 13.41
C LEU A 251 9.51 4.27 14.33
N ARG A 252 10.65 4.89 14.03
CA ARG A 252 11.22 5.94 14.88
C ARG A 252 10.26 7.11 15.11
N SER A 253 9.51 7.50 14.09
CA SER A 253 8.51 8.58 14.22
C SER A 253 7.32 8.22 15.12
N ASP A 254 7.11 6.94 15.49
CA ASP A 254 6.14 6.56 16.53
C ASP A 254 6.70 6.82 17.96
N PHE A 255 8.01 7.03 18.10
CA PHE A 255 8.72 7.30 19.37
C PHE A 255 9.03 8.77 19.62
N ASP A 256 9.07 9.57 18.56
CA ASP A 256 9.32 11.00 18.63
C ASP A 256 7.97 11.73 18.58
N PRO A 257 7.31 11.99 19.71
CA PRO A 257 6.17 12.89 19.71
C PRO A 257 6.61 14.26 19.17
N LEU A 258 5.90 14.77 18.17
CA LEU A 258 5.97 16.17 17.75
C LEU A 258 5.46 17.05 18.90
N PHE A 259 6.27 17.24 19.95
CA PHE A 259 6.02 18.27 20.94
C PHE A 259 6.57 19.57 20.39
N GLN A 260 5.67 20.53 20.15
CA GLN A 260 6.07 21.92 20.01
C GLN A 260 6.65 22.38 21.36
N GLY A 261 7.87 22.89 21.39
CA GLY A 261 8.50 23.49 22.57
C GLY A 261 9.77 22.80 23.11
N GLY A 262 10.36 21.86 22.38
CA GLY A 262 11.61 21.18 22.80
C GLY A 262 12.87 21.73 22.12
N ASP A 263 12.76 22.22 20.89
CA ASP A 263 13.87 22.77 20.10
C ASP A 263 13.33 23.89 19.19
N PRO A 264 13.72 25.15 19.42
CA PRO A 264 13.26 26.31 18.65
C PRO A 264 13.46 26.19 17.13
N ALA A 265 14.50 25.47 16.68
CA ALA A 265 14.79 25.30 15.25
C ALA A 265 13.86 24.27 14.59
N VAL A 266 13.44 23.25 15.34
CA VAL A 266 12.46 22.23 14.89
C VAL A 266 11.05 22.80 14.96
N ASP A 267 10.73 23.55 16.01
CA ASP A 267 9.45 24.23 16.18
C ASP A 267 9.20 25.25 15.06
N LYS A 268 10.25 25.95 14.63
CA LYS A 268 10.16 26.85 13.47
C LYS A 268 9.85 26.10 12.18
N LYS A 269 10.46 24.93 11.94
CA LYS A 269 10.19 24.11 10.74
C LYS A 269 8.76 23.55 10.75
N LEU A 270 8.25 23.15 11.92
CA LEU A 270 6.88 22.67 12.08
C LEU A 270 5.86 23.80 11.90
N SER A 271 6.13 24.97 12.47
CA SER A 271 5.29 26.17 12.30
C SER A 271 5.28 26.64 10.84
N ASP A 272 6.44 26.63 10.18
CA ASP A 272 6.59 26.96 8.77
C ASP A 272 5.88 25.93 7.86
N TYR A 273 5.72 24.68 8.30
CA TYR A 273 4.97 23.64 7.59
C TYR A 273 3.46 23.82 7.76
N ILE A 274 2.97 24.03 8.99
CA ILE A 274 1.55 24.28 9.28
C ILE A 274 1.05 25.53 8.52
N ALA A 275 1.86 26.60 8.50
CA ALA A 275 1.53 27.82 7.74
C ALA A 275 1.47 27.61 6.22
N ARG A 276 2.16 26.60 5.68
CA ARG A 276 2.14 26.26 4.24
C ARG A 276 1.01 25.32 3.85
N THR A 277 0.48 24.55 4.80
CA THR A 277 -0.57 23.54 4.54
C THR A 277 -1.94 23.89 5.10
N GLY A 278 -2.03 24.94 5.91
CA GLY A 278 -3.26 25.43 6.56
C GLY A 278 -3.76 26.78 6.01
N GLY A 279 -3.73 26.95 4.68
CA GLY A 279 -4.35 28.07 3.96
C GLY A 279 -5.12 27.57 2.75
#